data_AF-A0A327YBY7-F1
#
_entry.id   AF-A0A327YBY7-F1
#
_cell.length_a   1.000
_cell.length_b   1.000
_cell.length_c   1.000
_cell.angle_alpha   90.00
_cell.angle_beta   90.00
_cell.angle_gamma   90.00
#
_symmetry.space_group_name_H-M   'P 1'
#
loop_
_entity.id
_entity.type
_entity.pdbx_description
1 polymer ?
#
loop_
_entity_poly.entity_id
_entity_poly.type
_entity_poly.pdbx_seq_one_letter_code
_entity_poly.pdbx_strand_id
1 'polypeptide(L)'
;MMTVAQATAAIEAGKVLVIAGAEEALCQLPRGRWIGGTTVYFITDTGGCTDRENLFVTEIGSATAARPVLYATRDLPDLTQGRYDNGLSVIIIPAFSAAQEEFALHAPRYPGLLEQPLMGWISGVHLDDPDTIRPKVFDGSTGAAYTDGAMVMHVELPPGKVAEIDILNIFAADETADEIIFETTGFSARTAIVNGERVDFADYLENAGIDTRCPLVTNFAGTAINVSFQSTNSGEGVHFYAPVIKDTPYRIARAHADYAKEFSARPMGDGTRDLSCNCLLNYLYSDLERQKTGTFTGPATYSGIAYFLVNQVVVRLGITSVDAAAA
;
A
#
# COMPACT_ATOMS: atom_id res chain seq x y z
N MET A 1 -4.91 17.50 4.17
CA MET A 1 -4.28 18.21 3.04
C MET A 1 -3.59 19.47 3.55
N MET A 2 -2.44 19.82 2.99
CA MET A 2 -1.66 21.02 3.28
C MET A 2 -1.15 21.62 1.97
N THR A 3 -1.09 22.95 1.87
CA THR A 3 -0.34 23.61 0.79
C THR A 3 1.16 23.34 0.96
N VAL A 4 1.95 23.53 -0.10
CA VAL A 4 3.43 23.48 -0.01
C VAL A 4 3.95 24.39 1.10
N ALA A 5 3.42 25.61 1.23
CA ALA A 5 3.84 26.55 2.28
C ALA A 5 3.55 26.04 3.71
N GLN A 6 2.40 25.41 3.93
CA GLN A 6 2.05 24.81 5.22
C GLN A 6 2.94 23.60 5.54
N ALA A 7 3.21 22.76 4.55
CA ALA A 7 4.11 21.62 4.69
C ALA A 7 5.55 22.08 5.00
N THR A 8 6.05 23.11 4.30
CA THR A 8 7.33 23.76 4.58
C THR A 8 7.42 24.24 6.03
N ALA A 9 6.41 24.94 6.54
CA ALA A 9 6.39 25.40 7.93
C ALA A 9 6.40 24.22 8.93
N ALA A 10 5.72 23.11 8.61
CA ALA A 10 5.75 21.91 9.43
C ALA A 10 7.15 21.24 9.45
N ILE A 11 7.83 21.20 8.30
CA ILE A 11 9.20 20.68 8.17
C ILE A 11 10.18 21.55 8.96
N GLU A 12 10.09 22.88 8.83
CA GLU A 12 10.94 23.84 9.54
C GLU A 12 10.72 23.81 11.06
N ALA A 13 9.51 23.47 11.51
CA ALA A 13 9.20 23.20 12.92
C ALA A 13 9.82 21.89 13.44
N GLY A 14 10.54 21.14 12.60
CA GLY A 14 11.26 19.92 12.98
C GLY A 14 10.38 18.68 13.13
N LYS A 15 9.15 18.72 12.59
CA LYS A 15 8.20 17.60 12.66
C LYS A 15 8.70 16.40 11.87
N VAL A 16 8.30 15.20 12.31
CA VAL A 16 8.53 13.94 11.60
C VAL A 16 7.32 13.65 10.71
N LEU A 17 7.52 13.68 9.39
CA LEU A 17 6.42 13.66 8.42
C LEU A 17 6.53 12.53 7.41
N VAL A 18 5.39 12.01 6.99
CA VAL A 18 5.23 11.15 5.81
C VAL A 18 4.33 11.88 4.82
N ILE A 19 4.81 12.11 3.61
CA ILE A 19 4.18 13.05 2.67
C ILE A 19 3.84 12.37 1.35
N ALA A 20 2.61 12.57 0.88
CA ALA A 20 2.15 12.14 -0.43
C ALA A 20 1.74 13.37 -1.27
N GLY A 21 2.06 13.36 -2.57
CA GLY A 21 1.87 14.52 -3.44
C GLY A 21 2.30 14.29 -4.88
N ALA A 22 1.98 15.22 -5.77
CA ALA A 22 2.58 15.27 -7.10
C ALA A 22 4.10 15.58 -7.00
N GLU A 23 4.87 15.17 -8.01
CA GLU A 23 6.30 15.45 -8.06
C GLU A 23 6.58 16.96 -7.98
N GLU A 24 5.79 17.77 -8.68
CA GLU A 24 5.93 19.22 -8.75
C GLU A 24 5.79 19.86 -7.37
N ALA A 25 4.89 19.35 -6.52
CA ALA A 25 4.70 19.84 -5.16
C ALA A 25 5.80 19.32 -4.22
N LEU A 26 6.17 18.05 -4.32
CA LEU A 26 7.18 17.42 -3.45
C LEU A 26 8.58 18.02 -3.65
N CYS A 27 8.95 18.33 -4.89
CA CYS A 27 10.24 18.95 -5.22
C CYS A 27 10.44 20.35 -4.64
N GLN A 28 9.36 21.01 -4.17
CA GLN A 28 9.43 22.35 -3.58
C GLN A 28 9.70 22.34 -2.07
N LEU A 29 9.63 21.18 -1.41
CA LEU A 29 9.76 21.07 0.03
C LEU A 29 11.23 21.24 0.46
N PRO A 30 11.51 21.92 1.59
CA PRO A 30 12.86 22.00 2.13
C PRO A 30 13.30 20.66 2.71
N ARG A 31 14.60 20.54 2.96
CA ARG A 31 15.16 19.40 3.67
C ARG A 31 14.64 19.35 5.11
N GLY A 32 14.43 18.14 5.63
CA GLY A 32 14.06 17.90 7.02
C GLY A 32 13.81 16.42 7.32
N ARG A 33 13.01 16.15 8.35
CA ARG A 33 12.72 14.78 8.83
C ARG A 33 11.47 14.22 8.18
N TRP A 34 11.53 13.99 6.88
CA TRP A 34 10.39 13.46 6.16
C TRP A 34 10.81 12.48 5.06
N ILE A 35 9.88 11.60 4.69
CA ILE A 35 9.94 10.80 3.46
C ILE A 35 8.67 11.04 2.66
N GLY A 36 8.74 10.87 1.34
CA GLY A 36 7.56 11.03 0.51
C GLY A 36 7.46 10.11 -0.68
N GLY A 37 6.26 10.02 -1.23
CA GLY A 37 5.94 9.21 -2.38
C GLY A 37 4.98 9.94 -3.31
N THR A 38 5.20 9.81 -4.61
CA THR A 38 4.29 10.41 -5.58
C THR A 38 2.90 9.76 -5.52
N THR A 39 1.86 10.57 -5.56
CA THR A 39 0.48 10.20 -5.91
C THR A 39 -0.31 11.50 -6.01
N VAL A 40 -1.39 11.48 -6.79
CA VAL A 40 -2.30 12.63 -6.93
C VAL A 40 -3.70 12.30 -6.42
N TYR A 41 -3.93 11.08 -5.94
CA TYR A 41 -5.22 10.62 -5.44
C TYR A 41 -5.23 10.62 -3.92
N PHE A 42 -6.26 11.22 -3.34
CA PHE A 42 -6.39 11.35 -1.89
C PHE A 42 -7.81 11.02 -1.44
N ILE A 43 -7.91 10.45 -0.25
CA ILE A 43 -9.14 10.41 0.52
C ILE A 43 -9.03 11.43 1.65
N THR A 44 -9.92 12.41 1.66
CA THR A 44 -9.94 13.51 2.64
C THR A 44 -11.20 13.44 3.51
N ASP A 45 -11.29 14.32 4.50
CA ASP A 45 -12.46 14.49 5.36
C ASP A 45 -13.71 14.98 4.59
N THR A 46 -13.51 15.57 3.42
CA THR A 46 -14.56 15.99 2.49
C THR A 46 -14.84 14.97 1.38
N GLY A 47 -14.03 13.89 1.29
CA GLY A 47 -14.19 12.79 0.35
C GLY A 47 -12.95 12.55 -0.52
N GLY A 48 -13.05 11.64 -1.48
CA GLY A 48 -11.99 11.38 -2.46
C GLY A 48 -11.79 12.53 -3.45
N CYS A 49 -10.54 12.87 -3.75
CA CYS A 49 -10.18 13.88 -4.74
C CYS A 49 -8.87 13.56 -5.47
N THR A 50 -8.69 14.20 -6.63
CA THR A 50 -7.40 14.33 -7.30
C THR A 50 -6.84 15.73 -7.04
N ASP A 51 -5.59 15.83 -6.58
CA ASP A 51 -4.92 17.09 -6.30
C ASP A 51 -3.45 17.03 -6.71
N ARG A 52 -2.97 18.06 -7.42
CA ARG A 52 -1.56 18.18 -7.85
C ARG A 52 -0.83 19.33 -7.17
N GLU A 53 -1.55 20.22 -6.50
CA GLU A 53 -1.02 21.45 -5.91
C GLU A 53 -0.75 21.28 -4.42
N ASN A 54 -1.61 20.51 -3.74
CA ASN A 54 -1.51 20.27 -2.31
C ASN A 54 -0.91 18.89 -1.99
N LEU A 55 -0.49 18.76 -0.75
CA LEU A 55 0.17 17.59 -0.19
C LEU A 55 -0.72 16.94 0.87
N PHE A 56 -0.74 15.62 0.90
CA PHE A 56 -1.24 14.89 2.05
C PHE A 56 -0.08 14.65 3.02
N VAL A 57 -0.08 15.39 4.14
CA VAL A 57 0.96 15.36 5.15
C VAL A 57 0.44 14.62 6.38
N THR A 58 1.10 13.52 6.74
CA THR A 58 0.86 12.81 7.99
C THR A 58 2.01 13.06 8.95
N GLU A 59 1.72 13.53 10.16
CA GLU A 59 2.71 13.75 11.21
C GLU A 59 2.78 12.55 12.16
N ILE A 60 3.97 12.06 12.46
CA ILE A 60 4.20 11.06 13.51
C ILE A 60 4.56 11.79 14.80
N GLY A 61 3.55 12.38 15.44
CA GLY A 61 3.74 13.34 16.53
C GLY A 61 4.33 12.76 17.83
N SER A 62 4.31 11.43 18.00
CA SER A 62 4.92 10.74 19.14
C SER A 62 6.39 10.38 18.93
N ALA A 63 6.97 10.60 17.74
CA ALA A 63 8.34 10.20 17.44
C ALA A 63 9.38 10.92 18.33
N THR A 64 10.27 10.16 18.97
CA THR A 64 11.44 10.74 19.69
C THR A 64 12.64 10.90 18.76
N ALA A 65 12.77 10.01 17.78
CA ALA A 65 13.76 10.07 16.72
C ALA A 65 13.19 9.51 15.42
N ALA A 66 13.74 9.94 14.29
CA ALA A 66 13.40 9.41 12.97
C ALA A 66 14.63 9.38 12.08
N ARG A 67 14.79 8.31 11.31
CA ARG A 67 15.90 8.11 10.38
C ARG A 67 15.38 7.66 9.01
N PRO A 68 15.32 8.58 8.04
CA PRO A 68 15.18 8.25 6.62
C PRO A 68 16.39 7.45 6.12
N VAL A 69 16.16 6.35 5.42
CA VAL A 69 17.16 5.51 4.74
C VAL A 69 16.61 5.05 3.40
N LEU A 70 17.31 5.36 2.31
CA LEU A 70 17.05 4.73 1.03
C LEU A 70 17.76 3.38 0.97
N TYR A 71 17.00 2.31 0.80
CA TYR A 71 17.53 0.98 0.48
C TYR A 71 17.50 0.80 -1.03
N ALA A 72 18.66 0.52 -1.64
CA ALA A 72 18.68 0.08 -3.02
C ALA A 72 18.06 -1.33 -3.12
N THR A 73 17.58 -1.70 -4.31
CA THR A 73 16.90 -2.99 -4.57
C THR A 73 17.65 -4.19 -3.98
N ARG A 74 18.96 -4.29 -4.23
CA ARG A 74 19.80 -5.39 -3.71
C ARG A 74 19.97 -5.41 -2.19
N ASP A 75 19.73 -4.27 -1.54
CA ASP A 75 19.94 -4.07 -0.10
C ASP A 75 18.60 -4.15 0.67
N LEU A 76 17.48 -4.41 -0.02
CA LEU A 76 16.15 -4.59 0.62
C LEU A 76 16.09 -5.70 1.67
N PRO A 77 16.81 -6.84 1.55
CA PRO A 77 16.85 -7.83 2.62
C PRO A 77 17.34 -7.27 3.96
N ASP A 78 18.09 -6.16 3.93
CA ASP A 78 18.63 -5.48 5.10
C ASP A 78 17.72 -4.34 5.61
N LEU A 79 16.48 -4.19 5.11
CA LEU A 79 15.59 -3.08 5.46
C LEU A 79 15.20 -3.01 6.95
N THR A 80 15.45 -4.08 7.71
CA THR A 80 15.21 -4.13 9.16
C THR A 80 16.41 -3.66 9.95
N GLN A 81 17.60 -3.58 9.32
CA GLN A 81 18.81 -3.08 9.95
C GLN A 81 18.65 -1.59 10.25
N GLY A 82 18.94 -1.19 11.49
CA GLY A 82 18.75 0.19 11.90
C GLY A 82 17.31 0.53 12.27
N ARG A 83 16.46 -0.45 12.55
CA ARG A 83 15.29 -0.20 13.41
C ARG A 83 15.73 0.26 14.81
N TYR A 84 14.90 1.06 15.46
CA TYR A 84 15.06 1.37 16.89
C TYR A 84 14.44 0.25 17.72
N ASP A 85 14.90 0.05 18.96
CA ASP A 85 14.41 -1.05 19.81
C ASP A 85 12.89 -1.01 20.05
N ASN A 86 12.36 0.19 20.34
CA ASN A 86 10.92 0.46 20.39
C ASN A 86 10.54 1.43 19.28
N GLY A 87 9.85 0.93 18.25
CA GLY A 87 9.61 1.73 17.08
C GLY A 87 8.71 1.09 16.04
N LEU A 88 8.67 1.76 14.90
CA LEU A 88 8.03 1.31 13.68
C LEU A 88 8.85 1.74 12.47
N SER A 89 8.53 1.20 11.32
CA SER A 89 9.09 1.66 10.04
C SER A 89 7.97 2.02 9.07
N VAL A 90 8.15 3.12 8.35
CA VAL A 90 7.31 3.49 7.20
C VAL A 90 8.09 3.28 5.93
N ILE A 91 7.56 2.57 4.93
CA ILE A 91 8.22 2.27 3.66
C ILE A 91 7.42 2.81 2.47
N ILE A 92 8.10 3.40 1.49
CA ILE A 92 7.50 3.79 0.23
C ILE A 92 8.38 3.28 -0.90
N ILE A 93 7.77 2.65 -1.91
CA ILE A 93 8.47 2.08 -3.07
C ILE A 93 7.82 2.61 -4.36
N PRO A 94 8.58 3.04 -5.38
CA PRO A 94 8.02 3.43 -6.67
C PRO A 94 7.31 2.26 -7.37
N ALA A 95 6.10 2.48 -7.91
CA ALA A 95 5.45 1.49 -8.75
C ALA A 95 6.30 1.14 -9.98
N PHE A 96 6.23 -0.13 -10.39
CA PHE A 96 6.91 -0.72 -11.54
C PHE A 96 8.45 -0.65 -11.47
N SER A 97 8.99 -0.50 -10.27
CA SER A 97 10.44 -0.51 -10.02
C SER A 97 10.95 -1.93 -9.71
N ALA A 98 12.26 -2.14 -9.87
CA ALA A 98 12.89 -3.40 -9.50
C ALA A 98 12.77 -3.65 -7.98
N ALA A 99 12.81 -2.58 -7.18
CA ALA A 99 12.56 -2.66 -5.74
C ALA A 99 11.15 -3.15 -5.39
N GLN A 100 10.11 -2.75 -6.14
CA GLN A 100 8.75 -3.27 -5.91
C GLN A 100 8.70 -4.78 -6.16
N GLU A 101 9.26 -5.23 -7.28
CA GLU A 101 9.29 -6.64 -7.66
C GLU A 101 10.04 -7.48 -6.62
N GLU A 102 11.26 -7.07 -6.27
CA GLU A 102 12.10 -7.72 -5.25
C GLU A 102 11.36 -7.81 -3.91
N PHE A 103 10.80 -6.68 -3.43
CA PHE A 103 10.04 -6.66 -2.19
C PHE A 103 8.82 -7.60 -2.24
N ALA A 104 8.01 -7.52 -3.30
CA ALA A 104 6.79 -8.30 -3.41
C ALA A 104 7.04 -9.82 -3.46
N LEU A 105 8.15 -10.24 -4.07
CA LEU A 105 8.52 -11.65 -4.21
C LEU A 105 9.27 -12.21 -3.00
N HIS A 106 10.03 -11.38 -2.29
CA HIS A 106 11.03 -11.85 -1.34
C HIS A 106 10.88 -11.32 0.09
N ALA A 107 10.07 -10.28 0.33
CA ALA A 107 9.84 -9.75 1.69
C ALA A 107 9.47 -10.81 2.73
N PRO A 108 8.63 -11.84 2.45
CA PRO A 108 8.36 -12.93 3.40
C PRO A 108 9.60 -13.67 3.94
N ARG A 109 10.76 -13.52 3.30
CA ARG A 109 12.02 -14.15 3.69
C ARG A 109 13.00 -13.17 4.34
N TYR A 110 12.66 -11.88 4.43
CA TYR A 110 13.57 -10.89 5.00
C TYR A 110 13.74 -11.08 6.51
N PRO A 111 14.99 -11.11 7.02
CA PRO A 111 15.26 -11.30 8.43
C PRO A 111 14.58 -10.22 9.30
N GLY A 112 13.85 -10.67 10.33
CA GLY A 112 13.24 -9.80 11.33
C GLY A 112 12.10 -8.91 10.81
N LEU A 113 11.60 -9.13 9.58
CA LEU A 113 10.60 -8.25 8.97
C LEU A 113 9.36 -8.09 9.85
N LEU A 114 8.87 -9.21 10.39
CA LEU A 114 7.68 -9.32 11.24
C LEU A 114 7.92 -8.94 12.72
N GLU A 115 9.15 -8.63 13.13
CA GLU A 115 9.47 -8.35 14.53
C GLU A 115 9.03 -6.95 14.99
N GLN A 116 8.86 -6.01 14.06
CA GLN A 116 8.35 -4.67 14.32
C GLN A 116 7.42 -4.19 13.21
N PRO A 117 6.44 -3.33 13.53
CA PRO A 117 5.51 -2.77 12.54
C PRO A 117 6.21 -2.17 11.34
N LEU A 118 5.88 -2.67 10.15
CA LEU A 118 6.25 -2.10 8.86
C LEU A 118 5.00 -1.78 8.05
N MET A 119 4.68 -0.50 7.91
CA MET A 119 3.56 -0.01 7.11
C MET A 119 4.07 0.84 5.96
N GLY A 120 3.36 0.89 4.84
CA GLY A 120 3.80 1.65 3.71
C GLY A 120 2.86 1.62 2.52
N TRP A 121 3.35 2.08 1.39
CA TRP A 121 2.61 2.01 0.13
C TRP A 121 3.53 2.05 -1.09
N ILE A 122 2.95 1.68 -2.22
CA ILE A 122 3.56 1.84 -3.54
C ILE A 122 3.16 3.21 -4.10
N SER A 123 4.15 4.06 -4.37
CA SER A 123 3.92 5.37 -4.98
C SER A 123 3.58 5.24 -6.46
N GLY A 124 2.90 6.24 -7.00
CA GLY A 124 2.37 6.22 -8.36
C GLY A 124 2.26 7.61 -8.97
N VAL A 125 1.71 7.67 -10.17
CA VAL A 125 1.34 8.90 -10.88
C VAL A 125 -0.14 8.81 -11.29
N HIS A 126 -0.68 9.87 -11.90
CA HIS A 126 -2.01 9.79 -12.48
C HIS A 126 -2.07 8.67 -13.53
N LEU A 127 -3.20 7.97 -13.63
CA LEU A 127 -3.38 6.82 -14.53
C LEU A 127 -3.27 7.18 -16.02
N ASP A 128 -3.42 8.47 -16.35
CA ASP A 128 -3.25 9.00 -17.72
C ASP A 128 -1.79 9.40 -18.03
N ASP A 129 -0.90 9.41 -17.02
CA ASP A 129 0.51 9.83 -17.15
C ASP A 129 1.58 8.71 -17.17
N PRO A 130 1.28 7.39 -17.23
CA PRO A 130 2.29 6.36 -16.93
C PRO A 130 3.46 6.33 -17.93
N ASP A 131 3.25 6.76 -19.18
CA ASP A 131 4.28 6.80 -20.22
C ASP A 131 5.14 8.07 -20.18
N THR A 132 4.72 9.09 -19.43
CA THR A 132 5.35 10.42 -19.41
C THR A 132 6.03 10.72 -18.08
N ILE A 133 5.49 10.21 -16.96
CA ILE A 133 5.99 10.48 -15.61
C ILE A 133 6.20 9.16 -14.88
N ARG A 134 7.39 8.97 -14.32
CA ARG A 134 7.70 7.79 -13.49
C ARG A 134 7.33 8.04 -12.03
N PRO A 135 6.72 7.07 -11.35
CA PRO A 135 6.56 7.08 -9.89
C PRO A 135 7.89 7.33 -9.19
N LYS A 136 7.87 8.11 -8.11
CA LYS A 136 9.06 8.47 -7.34
C LYS A 136 8.84 8.35 -5.85
N VAL A 137 9.94 8.23 -5.14
CA VAL A 137 10.05 8.42 -3.69
C VAL A 137 11.07 9.50 -3.39
N PHE A 138 10.90 10.17 -2.25
CA PHE A 138 11.68 11.32 -1.83
C PHE A 138 12.33 11.08 -0.48
N ASP A 139 13.62 11.32 -0.41
CA ASP A 139 14.37 11.43 0.84
C ASP A 139 14.38 12.90 1.28
N GLY A 140 13.54 13.24 2.25
CA GLY A 140 13.46 14.60 2.78
C GLY A 140 14.73 15.05 3.50
N SER A 141 15.61 14.15 3.93
CA SER A 141 16.86 14.54 4.59
C SER A 141 17.88 15.13 3.61
N THR A 142 17.87 14.65 2.36
CA THR A 142 18.77 15.08 1.29
C THR A 142 18.08 15.97 0.26
N GLY A 143 16.76 15.88 0.15
CA GLY A 143 15.95 16.47 -0.92
C GLY A 143 16.03 15.68 -2.24
N ALA A 144 16.59 14.47 -2.23
CA ALA A 144 16.75 13.66 -3.43
C ALA A 144 15.47 12.87 -3.75
N ALA A 145 15.26 12.61 -5.04
CA ALA A 145 14.16 11.80 -5.56
C ALA A 145 14.68 10.58 -6.30
N TYR A 146 13.98 9.45 -6.18
CA TYR A 146 14.39 8.17 -6.73
C TYR A 146 13.23 7.46 -7.43
N THR A 147 13.51 6.84 -8.57
CA THR A 147 12.55 6.02 -9.34
C THR A 147 12.72 4.51 -9.10
N ASP A 148 13.68 4.13 -8.27
CA ASP A 148 13.93 2.75 -7.83
C ASP A 148 14.51 2.76 -6.41
N GLY A 149 14.48 1.61 -5.74
CA GLY A 149 14.77 1.49 -4.31
C GLY A 149 13.55 1.74 -3.42
N ALA A 150 13.72 1.53 -2.12
CA ALA A 150 12.69 1.77 -1.12
C ALA A 150 13.13 2.87 -0.15
N MET A 151 12.30 3.91 -0.03
CA MET A 151 12.48 4.94 0.97
C MET A 151 11.85 4.47 2.27
N VAL A 152 12.67 4.21 3.29
CA VAL A 152 12.23 3.76 4.61
C VAL A 152 12.51 4.85 5.64
N MET A 153 11.57 5.09 6.54
CA MET A 153 11.77 5.90 7.73
C MET A 153 11.60 5.02 8.96
N HIS A 154 12.71 4.76 9.66
CA HIS A 154 12.67 4.16 10.98
C HIS A 154 12.32 5.23 12.01
N VAL A 155 11.36 4.95 12.87
CA VAL A 155 10.86 5.89 13.87
C VAL A 155 10.98 5.25 15.25
N GLU A 156 11.60 5.99 16.16
CA GLU A 156 11.66 5.64 17.57
C GLU A 156 10.42 6.17 18.29
N LEU A 157 9.82 5.32 19.13
CA LEU A 157 8.70 5.68 19.98
C LEU A 157 9.15 5.77 21.45
N PRO A 158 8.58 6.71 22.22
CA PRO A 158 8.88 6.83 23.63
C PRO A 158 8.40 5.59 24.40
N PRO A 159 8.95 5.33 25.59
CA PRO A 159 8.48 4.26 26.45
C PRO A 159 6.96 4.36 26.69
N GLY A 160 6.28 3.20 26.70
CA GLY A 160 4.83 3.13 26.91
C GLY A 160 3.98 3.47 25.69
N LYS A 161 4.58 3.67 24.51
CA LYS A 161 3.89 3.75 23.21
C LYS A 161 4.22 2.53 22.36
N VAL A 162 3.20 2.00 21.69
CA VAL A 162 3.31 0.90 20.72
C VAL A 162 2.60 1.28 19.43
N ALA A 163 3.12 0.79 18.30
CA ALA A 163 2.49 0.92 17.00
C ALA A 163 1.77 -0.38 16.63
N GLU A 164 0.57 -0.24 16.09
CA GLU A 164 -0.25 -1.36 15.65
C GLU A 164 -0.66 -1.15 14.20
N ILE A 165 -0.53 -2.20 13.39
CA ILE A 165 -0.97 -2.22 12.00
C ILE A 165 -2.27 -3.00 11.92
N ASP A 166 -3.22 -2.43 11.18
CA ASP A 166 -4.48 -3.09 10.88
C ASP A 166 -4.76 -2.97 9.38
N ILE A 167 -5.38 -4.01 8.84
CA ILE A 167 -5.71 -4.14 7.42
C ILE A 167 -7.21 -4.32 7.31
N LEU A 168 -7.88 -3.30 6.76
CA LEU A 168 -9.28 -3.44 6.41
C LEU A 168 -9.38 -4.11 5.03
N ASN A 169 -9.56 -5.43 5.04
CA ASN A 169 -9.88 -6.21 3.85
C ASN A 169 -11.36 -6.57 3.82
N ILE A 170 -12.12 -5.97 2.90
CA ILE A 170 -13.55 -6.28 2.74
C ILE A 170 -13.79 -7.63 2.05
N PHE A 171 -12.80 -8.12 1.32
CA PHE A 171 -12.90 -9.32 0.52
C PHE A 171 -12.67 -10.58 1.33
N ALA A 172 -13.42 -11.62 0.98
CA ALA A 172 -13.21 -12.99 1.41
C ALA A 172 -13.24 -13.89 0.18
N ALA A 173 -12.47 -14.98 0.23
CA ALA A 173 -12.53 -16.03 -0.78
C ALA A 173 -13.98 -16.53 -0.91
N ASP A 174 -14.46 -16.66 -2.14
CA ASP A 174 -15.71 -17.35 -2.36
C ASP A 174 -15.47 -18.86 -2.28
N GLU A 175 -15.87 -19.48 -1.17
CA GLU A 175 -15.79 -20.92 -0.95
C GLU A 175 -16.53 -21.76 -2.01
N THR A 176 -17.41 -21.15 -2.81
CA THR A 176 -18.10 -21.81 -3.92
C THR A 176 -17.41 -21.61 -5.27
N ALA A 177 -16.43 -20.69 -5.35
CA ALA A 177 -15.64 -20.48 -6.56
C ALA A 177 -14.56 -21.53 -6.74
N ASP A 178 -14.16 -21.72 -7.99
CA ASP A 178 -13.13 -22.69 -8.38
C ASP A 178 -11.79 -22.44 -7.69
N GLU A 179 -11.04 -23.51 -7.45
CA GLU A 179 -9.68 -23.42 -6.93
C GLU A 179 -8.73 -23.12 -8.07
N ILE A 180 -7.92 -22.08 -7.92
CA ILE A 180 -6.97 -21.62 -8.93
C ILE A 180 -5.57 -21.75 -8.35
N ILE A 181 -4.70 -22.50 -9.03
CA ILE A 181 -3.29 -22.67 -8.66
C ILE A 181 -2.42 -22.24 -9.83
N PHE A 182 -1.35 -21.51 -9.54
CA PHE A 182 -0.36 -21.08 -10.53
C PHE A 182 0.91 -21.94 -10.43
N GLU A 183 1.47 -22.30 -11.59
CA GLU A 183 2.66 -23.15 -11.66
C GLU A 183 3.97 -22.35 -11.56
N THR A 184 3.89 -21.03 -11.66
CA THR A 184 5.00 -20.09 -11.60
C THR A 184 4.64 -18.91 -10.70
N THR A 185 5.62 -18.43 -9.94
CA THR A 185 5.49 -17.18 -9.19
C THR A 185 5.75 -16.01 -10.14
N GLY A 186 4.93 -14.96 -10.08
CA GLY A 186 5.16 -13.74 -10.84
C GLY A 186 3.96 -12.81 -10.96
N PHE A 187 4.16 -11.68 -11.64
CA PHE A 187 3.13 -10.66 -11.90
C PHE A 187 2.28 -10.96 -13.15
N SER A 188 2.48 -12.12 -13.80
CA SER A 188 1.65 -12.56 -14.90
C SER A 188 1.51 -14.06 -14.94
N ALA A 189 0.41 -14.53 -15.55
CA ALA A 189 0.15 -15.93 -15.80
C ALA A 189 -0.57 -16.09 -17.13
N ARG A 190 -0.05 -16.97 -17.99
CA ARG A 190 -0.77 -17.42 -19.19
C ARG A 190 -1.71 -18.58 -18.86
N THR A 191 -1.25 -19.50 -18.04
CA THR A 191 -1.99 -20.71 -17.67
C THR A 191 -2.17 -20.80 -16.16
N ALA A 192 -3.25 -21.45 -15.75
CA ALA A 192 -3.51 -21.81 -14.37
C ALA A 192 -4.07 -23.24 -14.30
N ILE A 193 -3.99 -23.87 -13.13
CA ILE A 193 -4.69 -25.10 -12.82
C ILE A 193 -5.99 -24.71 -12.12
N VAL A 194 -7.14 -24.94 -12.76
CA VAL A 194 -8.46 -24.67 -12.22
C VAL A 194 -9.14 -25.99 -11.87
N ASN A 195 -9.43 -26.23 -10.59
CA ASN A 195 -9.98 -27.50 -10.09
C ASN A 195 -9.24 -28.76 -10.60
N GLY A 196 -7.92 -28.66 -10.78
CA GLY A 196 -7.07 -29.74 -11.28
C GLY A 196 -6.85 -29.80 -12.79
N GLU A 197 -7.56 -28.98 -13.59
CA GLU A 197 -7.40 -28.90 -15.04
C GLU A 197 -6.53 -27.69 -15.45
N ARG A 198 -5.55 -27.90 -16.33
CA ARG A 198 -4.75 -26.81 -16.87
C ARG A 198 -5.51 -26.07 -17.97
N VAL A 199 -5.69 -24.77 -17.81
CA VAL A 199 -6.42 -23.90 -18.74
C VAL A 199 -5.57 -22.70 -19.17
N ASP A 200 -5.91 -22.10 -20.32
CA ASP A 200 -5.54 -20.71 -20.58
C ASP A 200 -6.36 -19.83 -19.64
N PHE A 201 -5.67 -19.04 -18.80
CA PHE A 201 -6.33 -18.40 -17.67
C PHE A 201 -7.17 -17.20 -18.11
N ALA A 202 -6.74 -16.46 -19.14
CA ALA A 202 -7.51 -15.33 -19.66
C ALA A 202 -8.81 -15.83 -20.30
N ASP A 203 -8.72 -16.88 -21.12
CA ASP A 203 -9.89 -17.50 -21.75
C ASP A 203 -10.85 -18.09 -20.71
N TYR A 204 -10.32 -18.70 -19.65
CA TYR A 204 -11.14 -19.21 -18.54
C TYR A 204 -11.93 -18.09 -17.86
N LEU A 205 -11.28 -16.98 -17.50
CA LEU A 205 -11.94 -15.83 -16.85
C LEU A 205 -13.07 -15.27 -17.73
N GLU A 206 -12.82 -15.11 -19.04
CA GLU A 206 -13.80 -14.62 -20.00
C GLU A 206 -14.98 -15.60 -20.16
N ASN A 207 -14.71 -16.88 -20.42
CA ASN A 207 -15.74 -17.90 -20.65
C ASN A 207 -16.61 -18.15 -19.42
N ALA A 208 -16.02 -18.07 -18.22
CA ALA A 208 -16.74 -18.20 -16.96
C ALA A 208 -17.49 -16.91 -16.56
N GLY A 209 -17.29 -15.80 -17.27
CA GLY A 209 -17.91 -14.51 -16.95
C GLY A 209 -17.46 -13.94 -15.59
N ILE A 210 -16.19 -14.18 -15.23
CA ILE A 210 -15.64 -13.75 -13.93
C ILE A 210 -15.43 -12.23 -13.92
N ASP A 211 -15.95 -11.57 -12.89
CA ASP A 211 -15.72 -10.14 -12.65
C ASP A 211 -14.31 -9.92 -12.08
N THR A 212 -13.39 -9.49 -12.94
CA THR A 212 -11.97 -9.26 -12.60
C THR A 212 -11.73 -8.04 -11.70
N ARG A 213 -12.79 -7.30 -11.32
CA ARG A 213 -12.72 -6.32 -10.23
C ARG A 213 -12.66 -6.99 -8.85
N CYS A 214 -13.11 -8.25 -8.76
CA CYS A 214 -12.96 -9.08 -7.58
C CYS A 214 -11.55 -9.72 -7.61
N PRO A 215 -10.70 -9.51 -6.59
CA PRO A 215 -9.35 -10.05 -6.59
C PRO A 215 -9.35 -11.58 -6.44
N LEU A 216 -8.21 -12.18 -6.76
CA LEU A 216 -7.86 -13.49 -6.22
C LEU A 216 -7.57 -13.34 -4.72
N VAL A 217 -8.12 -14.23 -3.91
CA VAL A 217 -7.90 -14.27 -2.46
C VAL A 217 -7.22 -15.58 -2.10
N THR A 218 -6.16 -15.47 -1.31
CA THR A 218 -5.51 -16.62 -0.66
C THR A 218 -5.39 -16.40 0.84
N ASN A 219 -5.21 -17.49 1.59
CA ASN A 219 -4.93 -17.43 3.01
C ASN A 219 -3.43 -17.58 3.25
N PHE A 220 -2.80 -16.51 3.73
CA PHE A 220 -1.41 -16.52 4.16
C PHE A 220 -1.35 -16.38 5.68
N ALA A 221 -0.88 -17.43 6.36
CA ALA A 221 -0.71 -17.47 7.81
C ALA A 221 -1.95 -17.07 8.63
N GLY A 222 -3.16 -17.37 8.15
CA GLY A 222 -4.43 -17.03 8.79
C GLY A 222 -5.06 -15.72 8.31
N THR A 223 -4.39 -14.99 7.41
CA THR A 223 -4.84 -13.70 6.89
C THR A 223 -5.21 -13.80 5.41
N ALA A 224 -6.36 -13.24 5.03
CA ALA A 224 -6.78 -13.14 3.64
C ALA A 224 -5.93 -12.07 2.91
N ILE A 225 -5.20 -12.49 1.87
CA ILE A 225 -4.39 -11.63 1.02
C ILE A 225 -5.00 -11.59 -0.38
N ASN A 226 -5.12 -10.37 -0.91
CA ASN A 226 -5.70 -10.12 -2.22
C ASN A 226 -4.58 -9.95 -3.27
N VAL A 227 -4.77 -10.56 -4.42
CA VAL A 227 -4.01 -10.32 -5.65
C VAL A 227 -4.97 -9.78 -6.70
N SER A 228 -4.81 -8.50 -7.04
CA SER A 228 -5.72 -7.82 -7.98
C SER A 228 -5.26 -7.96 -9.42
N PHE A 229 -6.23 -8.10 -10.32
CA PHE A 229 -6.00 -8.12 -11.76
C PHE A 229 -5.60 -6.72 -12.27
N GLN A 230 -4.57 -6.67 -13.11
CA GLN A 230 -4.14 -5.46 -13.81
C GLN A 230 -4.73 -5.43 -15.23
N SER A 231 -4.60 -6.54 -15.97
CA SER A 231 -5.17 -6.70 -17.30
C SER A 231 -5.41 -8.17 -17.60
N THR A 232 -6.37 -8.44 -18.48
CA THR A 232 -6.73 -9.78 -18.93
C THR A 232 -6.93 -9.74 -20.44
N ASN A 233 -6.04 -10.40 -21.17
CA ASN A 233 -6.05 -10.40 -22.64
C ASN A 233 -5.98 -11.85 -23.14
N SER A 234 -7.04 -12.31 -23.81
CA SER A 234 -7.04 -13.64 -24.45
C SER A 234 -5.83 -13.79 -25.37
N GLY A 235 -5.09 -14.90 -25.23
CA GLY A 235 -3.87 -15.20 -25.99
C GLY A 235 -2.57 -14.53 -25.50
N GLU A 236 -2.65 -13.40 -24.77
CA GLU A 236 -1.50 -12.71 -24.17
C GLU A 236 -1.30 -13.08 -22.69
N GLY A 237 -2.39 -13.38 -21.97
CA GLY A 237 -2.40 -13.82 -20.58
C GLY A 237 -3.02 -12.80 -19.63
N VAL A 238 -2.78 -13.01 -18.34
CA VAL A 238 -3.27 -12.18 -17.25
C VAL A 238 -2.10 -11.52 -16.54
N HIS A 239 -2.22 -10.22 -16.26
CA HIS A 239 -1.29 -9.46 -15.43
C HIS A 239 -1.92 -9.09 -14.09
N PHE A 240 -1.10 -8.97 -13.05
CA PHE A 240 -1.52 -8.70 -11.68
C PHE A 240 -0.76 -7.51 -11.08
N TYR A 241 -1.37 -6.82 -10.13
CA TYR A 241 -0.72 -5.73 -9.37
C TYR A 241 0.18 -6.24 -8.23
N ALA A 242 -0.01 -7.48 -7.80
CA ALA A 242 0.84 -8.22 -6.87
C ALA A 242 1.14 -9.61 -7.46
N PRO A 243 2.26 -10.25 -7.09
CA PRO A 243 2.61 -11.53 -7.68
C PRO A 243 1.69 -12.64 -7.17
N VAL A 244 1.28 -13.53 -8.06
CA VAL A 244 0.78 -14.85 -7.66
C VAL A 244 1.96 -15.71 -7.24
N ILE A 245 1.75 -16.58 -6.25
CA ILE A 245 2.79 -17.47 -5.70
C ILE A 245 2.54 -18.88 -6.22
N LYS A 246 3.61 -19.51 -6.71
CA LYS A 246 3.58 -20.89 -7.18
C LYS A 246 2.99 -21.83 -6.11
N ASP A 247 2.17 -22.78 -6.56
CA ASP A 247 1.57 -23.85 -5.75
C ASP A 247 0.69 -23.34 -4.60
N THR A 248 0.32 -22.05 -4.61
CA THR A 248 -0.57 -21.45 -3.62
C THR A 248 -2.01 -21.51 -4.13
N PRO A 249 -2.98 -21.98 -3.33
CA PRO A 249 -4.38 -22.00 -3.71
C PRO A 249 -4.99 -20.60 -3.60
N TYR A 250 -5.67 -20.18 -4.66
CA TYR A 250 -6.45 -18.95 -4.74
C TYR A 250 -7.90 -19.27 -5.07
N ARG A 251 -8.81 -18.37 -4.68
CA ARG A 251 -10.19 -18.32 -5.16
C ARG A 251 -10.56 -16.90 -5.51
N ILE A 252 -11.48 -16.71 -6.46
CA ILE A 252 -12.04 -15.38 -6.72
C ILE A 252 -12.81 -14.92 -5.47
N ALA A 253 -12.68 -13.64 -5.13
CA ALA A 253 -13.41 -13.06 -4.02
C ALA A 253 -14.91 -13.01 -4.29
N ARG A 254 -15.72 -13.03 -3.21
CA ARG A 254 -17.16 -12.73 -3.35
C ARG A 254 -17.37 -11.32 -3.86
N ALA A 255 -18.26 -11.16 -4.83
CA ALA A 255 -18.65 -9.84 -5.32
C ALA A 255 -19.44 -9.08 -4.23
N HIS A 256 -19.13 -7.80 -4.09
CA HIS A 256 -19.88 -6.88 -3.22
C HIS A 256 -20.76 -5.96 -4.07
N ALA A 257 -22.04 -5.83 -3.69
CA ALA A 257 -22.98 -5.00 -4.44
C ALA A 257 -22.73 -3.49 -4.26
N ASP A 258 -22.21 -3.07 -3.10
CA ASP A 258 -21.92 -1.68 -2.77
C ASP A 258 -20.64 -1.60 -1.93
N TYR A 259 -19.53 -1.42 -2.62
CA TYR A 259 -18.18 -1.35 -2.04
C TYR A 259 -18.04 -0.25 -0.99
N ALA A 260 -18.51 0.96 -1.27
CA ALA A 260 -18.36 2.10 -0.38
C ALA A 260 -19.13 1.90 0.93
N LYS A 261 -20.31 1.28 0.85
CA LYS A 261 -21.10 0.91 2.01
C LYS A 261 -20.44 -0.17 2.86
N GLU A 262 -19.86 -1.21 2.25
CA GLU A 262 -19.14 -2.27 2.99
C GLU A 262 -17.94 -1.71 3.75
N PHE A 263 -17.16 -0.81 3.13
CA PHE A 263 -16.06 -0.12 3.80
C PHE A 263 -16.57 0.76 4.96
N SER A 264 -17.61 1.55 4.74
CA SER A 264 -18.16 2.47 5.76
C SER A 264 -18.84 1.75 6.92
N ALA A 265 -19.34 0.53 6.69
CA ALA A 265 -20.02 -0.27 7.70
C ALA A 265 -19.04 -0.95 8.68
N ARG A 266 -17.76 -1.07 8.33
CA ARG A 266 -16.78 -1.71 9.21
C ARG A 266 -16.28 -0.74 10.27
N PRO A 267 -16.43 -1.07 11.57
CA PRO A 267 -15.97 -0.22 12.63
C PRO A 267 -14.44 -0.20 12.62
N MET A 268 -13.86 0.95 12.29
CA MET A 268 -12.43 1.15 12.31
C MET A 268 -11.96 2.03 13.49
N GLY A 269 -12.87 2.61 14.27
CA GLY A 269 -12.50 3.54 15.36
C GLY A 269 -12.14 4.95 14.85
N ASP A 270 -11.43 5.72 15.67
CA ASP A 270 -11.00 7.08 15.32
C ASP A 270 -9.66 7.06 14.56
N GLY A 271 -9.72 7.20 13.23
CA GLY A 271 -8.55 7.25 12.36
C GLY A 271 -7.89 8.63 12.21
N THR A 272 -8.35 9.65 12.94
CA THR A 272 -7.89 11.05 12.72
C THR A 272 -6.41 11.28 12.96
N ARG A 273 -5.75 10.37 13.71
CA ARG A 273 -4.31 10.44 14.01
C ARG A 273 -3.52 9.25 13.44
N ASP A 274 -4.19 8.36 12.71
CA ASP A 274 -3.56 7.19 12.15
C ASP A 274 -2.88 7.55 10.82
N LEU A 275 -1.72 6.95 10.57
CA LEU A 275 -1.18 6.89 9.23
C LEU A 275 -2.00 5.87 8.45
N SER A 276 -2.64 6.28 7.36
CA SER A 276 -3.41 5.35 6.53
C SER A 276 -3.15 5.55 5.05
N CYS A 277 -3.28 4.47 4.28
CA CYS A 277 -3.28 4.53 2.83
C CYS A 277 -4.39 3.61 2.30
N ASN A 278 -5.01 4.05 1.21
CA ASN A 278 -6.02 3.27 0.50
C ASN A 278 -5.43 2.74 -0.81
N CYS A 279 -5.84 1.55 -1.23
CA CYS A 279 -5.49 1.07 -2.56
C CYS A 279 -6.27 1.87 -3.63
N LEU A 280 -5.58 2.26 -4.71
CA LEU A 280 -6.15 3.00 -5.83
C LEU A 280 -7.31 2.24 -6.48
N LEU A 281 -7.28 0.91 -6.48
CA LEU A 281 -8.39 0.10 -6.99
C LEU A 281 -9.67 0.29 -6.16
N ASN A 282 -9.57 0.50 -4.84
CA ASN A 282 -10.74 0.83 -4.03
C ASN A 282 -11.28 2.22 -4.41
N TYR A 283 -10.39 3.17 -4.71
CA TYR A 283 -10.77 4.51 -5.19
C TYR A 283 -11.54 4.43 -6.52
N LEU A 284 -11.03 3.67 -7.48
CA LEU A 284 -11.62 3.53 -8.81
C LEU A 284 -12.91 2.71 -8.81
N TYR A 285 -12.93 1.57 -8.13
CA TYR A 285 -14.05 0.63 -8.22
C TYR A 285 -15.24 0.99 -7.32
N SER A 286 -15.02 1.78 -6.26
CA SER A 286 -16.10 2.22 -5.38
C SER A 286 -16.61 3.62 -5.70
N ASP A 287 -16.18 4.21 -6.83
CA ASP A 287 -16.49 5.59 -7.22
C ASP A 287 -16.25 6.55 -6.04
N LEU A 288 -15.11 6.40 -5.36
CA LEU A 288 -14.81 7.16 -4.14
C LEU A 288 -14.53 8.63 -4.40
N GLU A 289 -14.44 9.04 -5.66
CA GLU A 289 -14.39 10.45 -6.03
C GLU A 289 -15.64 11.13 -5.44
N ARG A 290 -15.44 12.01 -4.45
CA ARG A 290 -16.47 12.69 -3.65
C ARG A 290 -17.22 11.84 -2.60
N GLN A 291 -16.87 10.57 -2.39
CA GLN A 291 -17.40 9.77 -1.28
C GLN A 291 -16.44 9.75 -0.09
N LYS A 292 -17.00 9.57 1.11
CA LYS A 292 -16.24 9.47 2.36
C LYS A 292 -16.04 8.00 2.74
N THR A 293 -14.85 7.64 3.22
CA THR A 293 -14.57 6.33 3.83
C THR A 293 -14.43 6.47 5.35
N GLY A 294 -15.48 6.98 6.00
CA GLY A 294 -15.45 7.24 7.45
C GLY A 294 -14.46 8.35 7.84
N THR A 295 -13.69 8.12 8.92
CA THR A 295 -12.70 9.05 9.48
C THR A 295 -11.28 8.81 8.98
N PHE A 296 -11.06 7.78 8.15
CA PHE A 296 -9.75 7.42 7.62
C PHE A 296 -9.46 8.26 6.39
N THR A 297 -8.39 9.03 6.49
CA THR A 297 -7.91 9.91 5.42
C THR A 297 -6.47 9.56 5.11
N GLY A 298 -6.10 9.68 3.84
CA GLY A 298 -4.78 9.25 3.38
C GLY A 298 -4.65 9.31 1.86
N PRO A 299 -3.44 9.07 1.34
CA PRO A 299 -3.27 8.84 -0.08
C PRO A 299 -4.01 7.59 -0.56
N ALA A 300 -4.56 7.66 -1.76
CA ALA A 300 -4.86 6.49 -2.56
C ALA A 300 -3.60 6.14 -3.40
N THR A 301 -3.20 4.87 -3.38
CA THR A 301 -1.85 4.41 -3.75
C THR A 301 -1.92 3.14 -4.57
N TYR A 302 -0.90 2.83 -5.38
CA TYR A 302 -0.96 1.69 -6.31
C TYR A 302 -1.08 0.35 -5.57
N SER A 303 -0.61 0.29 -4.32
CA SER A 303 -0.84 -0.82 -3.39
C SER A 303 -0.49 -0.38 -1.96
N GLY A 304 -1.07 -1.02 -0.96
CA GLY A 304 -0.64 -0.90 0.44
C GLY A 304 0.52 -1.84 0.76
N ILE A 305 1.27 -1.51 1.82
CA ILE A 305 2.24 -2.40 2.44
C ILE A 305 1.88 -2.52 3.93
N ALA A 306 1.67 -3.76 4.38
CA ALA A 306 1.49 -4.12 5.79
C ALA A 306 2.30 -5.39 6.03
N TYR A 307 3.59 -5.21 6.33
CA TYR A 307 4.67 -6.21 6.21
C TYR A 307 4.91 -6.71 4.77
N PHE A 308 3.85 -7.05 4.04
CA PHE A 308 3.86 -7.51 2.65
C PHE A 308 3.04 -6.58 1.77
N LEU A 309 3.21 -6.73 0.46
CA LEU A 309 2.38 -6.04 -0.53
C LEU A 309 0.94 -6.55 -0.45
N VAL A 310 -0.03 -5.64 -0.32
CA VAL A 310 -1.47 -5.97 -0.22
C VAL A 310 -2.30 -5.08 -1.14
N ASN A 311 -3.16 -5.68 -1.94
CA ASN A 311 -4.03 -4.95 -2.89
C ASN A 311 -5.49 -4.85 -2.37
N GLN A 312 -6.22 -3.85 -2.84
CA GLN A 312 -7.65 -3.66 -2.54
C GLN A 312 -8.00 -3.68 -1.05
N VAL A 313 -7.15 -3.10 -0.22
CA VAL A 313 -7.34 -2.94 1.22
C VAL A 313 -7.07 -1.49 1.64
N VAL A 314 -7.55 -1.12 2.83
CA VAL A 314 -7.03 0.04 3.56
C VAL A 314 -6.03 -0.47 4.58
N VAL A 315 -4.82 0.09 4.57
CA VAL A 315 -3.82 -0.18 5.62
C VAL A 315 -3.79 1.02 6.54
N ARG A 316 -3.80 0.78 7.84
CA ARG A 316 -3.61 1.81 8.85
C ARG A 316 -2.56 1.43 9.86
N LEU A 317 -1.93 2.45 10.42
CA LEU A 317 -1.03 2.36 11.54
C LEU A 317 -1.46 3.37 12.60
N GLY A 318 -1.79 2.86 13.78
CA GLY A 318 -2.10 3.65 14.97
C GLY A 318 -0.98 3.56 16.00
N ILE A 319 -0.83 4.60 16.83
CA ILE A 319 0.12 4.61 17.94
C ILE A 319 -0.64 4.81 19.24
N THR A 320 -0.70 3.77 20.07
CA THR A 320 -1.47 3.73 21.31
C THR A 320 -0.56 3.75 22.52
N SER A 321 -1.11 4.08 23.69
CA SER A 321 -0.43 3.89 24.97
C SER A 321 -0.66 2.48 25.48
N VAL A 322 0.38 1.86 26.04
CA VAL A 322 0.33 0.47 26.56
C VAL A 322 -0.69 0.29 27.69
N ASP A 323 -1.13 1.36 28.35
CA ASP A 323 -2.16 1.33 29.40
C ASP A 323 -3.61 1.19 28.88
N ALA A 324 -3.84 1.12 27.56
CA ALA A 324 -5.19 1.04 26.99
C ALA A 324 -5.64 -0.38 26.60
N ALA A 325 -4.78 -1.41 26.68
CA ALA A 325 -5.10 -2.78 26.27
C ALA A 325 -5.58 -3.70 27.41
N ALA A 326 -5.80 -3.15 28.61
CA ALA A 326 -6.31 -3.89 29.77
C ALA A 326 -7.46 -3.12 30.45
N ALA A 327 -8.61 -3.04 29.78
CA ALA A 327 -9.90 -2.74 30.40
C ALA A 327 -11.01 -3.51 29.67
#